data_AF-A0A656GHI4-F1
#
_entry.id   AF-A0A656GHI4-F1
#
_cell.length_a   1.000
_cell.length_b   1.000
_cell.length_c   1.000
_cell.angle_alpha   90.00
_cell.angle_beta   90.00
_cell.angle_gamma   90.00
#
_symmetry.space_group_name_H-M   'P 1'
#
loop_
_entity.id
_entity.type
_entity.pdbx_description
1 polymer ?
#
loop_
_entity_poly.entity_id
_entity_poly.type
_entity_poly.pdbx_seq_one_letter_code
_entity_poly.pdbx_strand_id
1 'polypeptide(L)'
;MPHSNISRAPRQNLTERVLQAKTAKNLTWAGLAEGTGLSVVYVTAALLGQHPLPEAVAEVVAERLGLDRDAVAELQTIPLRGNVEDVSNDPTIYR
;
A
#
# COMPACT_ATOMS: atom_id res chain seq x y z
N MET A 1 -11.65 3.34 -15.35
CA MET A 1 -10.51 3.19 -16.28
C MET A 1 -9.25 3.04 -15.45
N PRO A 2 -8.24 2.24 -15.84
CA PRO A 2 -7.02 2.13 -15.05
C PRO A 2 -6.24 3.46 -15.07
N HIS A 3 -5.83 3.94 -13.90
CA HIS A 3 -4.98 5.13 -13.73
C HIS A 3 -3.56 4.71 -13.36
N SER A 4 -2.55 5.54 -13.65
CA SER A 4 -1.15 5.25 -13.34
C SER A 4 -0.39 6.46 -12.80
N ASN A 5 0.61 6.21 -11.97
CA ASN A 5 1.56 7.22 -11.50
C ASN A 5 2.86 7.15 -12.32
N ILE A 6 3.38 8.31 -12.72
CA ILE A 6 4.71 8.46 -13.36
C ILE A 6 5.84 8.73 -12.36
N SER A 7 5.50 8.99 -11.10
CA SER A 7 6.43 9.26 -10.01
C SER A 7 6.01 8.48 -8.77
N ARG A 8 6.95 8.27 -7.85
CA ARG A 8 6.71 7.51 -6.62
C ARG A 8 6.06 8.33 -5.50
N ALA A 9 6.22 9.65 -5.53
CA ALA A 9 5.83 10.55 -4.45
C ALA A 9 4.37 10.39 -3.97
N PRO A 10 3.35 10.28 -4.85
CA PRO A 10 1.97 10.11 -4.37
C PRO A 10 1.80 8.84 -3.52
N ARG A 11 2.34 7.72 -4.01
CA ARG A 11 2.23 6.43 -3.32
C ARG A 11 3.09 6.37 -2.06
N GLN A 12 4.24 7.05 -2.02
CA GLN A 12 5.05 7.19 -0.81
C GLN A 12 4.30 7.96 0.29
N ASN A 13 3.67 9.09 -0.06
CA ASN A 13 2.86 9.87 0.89
C ASN A 13 1.68 9.04 1.44
N LEU A 14 1.02 8.26 0.57
CA LEU A 14 -0.03 7.35 1.02
C LEU A 14 0.52 6.25 1.94
N THR A 15 1.66 5.66 1.60
CA THR A 15 2.32 4.65 2.45
C THR A 15 2.63 5.21 3.84
N GLU A 16 3.10 6.46 3.96
CA GLU A 16 3.32 7.09 5.27
C GLU A 16 2.03 7.18 6.10
N ARG A 17 0.92 7.63 5.48
CA ARG A 17 -0.42 7.66 6.11
C ARG A 17 -0.86 6.26 6.56
N VAL A 18 -0.65 5.25 5.70
CA VAL A 18 -0.97 3.85 6.01
C VAL A 18 -0.17 3.36 7.22
N LEU A 19 1.15 3.60 7.27
CA LEU A 19 2.01 3.16 8.37
C LEU A 19 1.65 3.84 9.69
N GLN A 20 1.35 5.15 9.65
CA GLN A 20 0.87 5.88 10.82
C GLN A 20 -0.46 5.31 11.33
N ALA A 21 -1.45 5.13 10.46
CA ALA A 21 -2.76 4.57 10.80
C ALA A 21 -2.65 3.13 11.34
N LYS A 22 -1.85 2.29 10.68
CA LYS A 22 -1.59 0.90 11.10
C LYS A 22 -0.98 0.86 12.50
N THR A 23 -0.03 1.75 12.80
CA THR A 23 0.63 1.85 14.12
C THR A 23 -0.35 2.35 15.18
N ALA A 24 -1.08 3.44 14.90
CA ALA A 24 -2.05 4.02 15.83
C ALA A 24 -3.16 3.04 16.22
N LYS A 25 -3.57 2.17 15.29
CA LYS A 25 -4.61 1.15 15.50
C LYS A 25 -4.06 -0.22 15.93
N ASN A 26 -2.74 -0.34 16.13
CA ASN A 26 -2.06 -1.60 16.47
C ASN A 26 -2.42 -2.77 15.54
N LEU A 27 -2.53 -2.51 14.23
CA LEU A 27 -2.93 -3.49 13.23
C LEU A 27 -1.75 -4.31 12.71
N THR A 28 -1.99 -5.56 12.34
CA THR A 28 -1.02 -6.43 11.67
C THR A 28 -1.22 -6.42 10.16
N TRP A 29 -0.18 -6.76 9.39
CA TRP A 29 -0.31 -6.93 7.93
C TRP A 29 -1.30 -8.04 7.56
N ALA A 30 -1.29 -9.14 8.32
CA ALA A 30 -2.24 -10.24 8.14
C ALA A 30 -3.68 -9.78 8.37
N GLY A 31 -3.95 -9.00 9.43
CA GLY A 31 -5.27 -8.44 9.70
C GLY A 31 -5.74 -7.44 8.65
N LEU A 32 -4.83 -6.75 7.96
CA LEU A 32 -5.20 -5.88 6.83
C LEU A 32 -5.58 -6.69 5.58
N ALA A 33 -4.97 -7.86 5.37
CA ALA A 33 -5.28 -8.73 4.24
C ALA A 33 -6.46 -9.68 4.48
N GLU A 34 -6.86 -9.90 5.73
CA GLU A 34 -7.92 -10.84 6.11
C GLU A 34 -9.24 -10.55 5.38
N GLY A 35 -9.88 -11.58 4.82
CA GLY A 35 -11.17 -11.44 4.13
C GLY A 35 -11.14 -10.72 2.77
N THR A 36 -9.96 -10.26 2.31
CA THR A 36 -9.83 -9.60 0.99
C THR A 36 -9.72 -10.58 -0.18
N GLY A 37 -9.46 -11.87 0.10
CA GLY A 37 -9.18 -12.88 -0.93
C GLY A 37 -7.78 -12.77 -1.57
N LEU A 38 -6.96 -11.79 -1.16
CA LEU A 38 -5.59 -11.61 -1.64
C LEU A 38 -4.56 -12.07 -0.60
N SER A 39 -3.34 -12.36 -1.05
CA SER A 39 -2.26 -12.75 -0.14
C SER A 39 -1.79 -11.57 0.72
N VAL A 40 -1.31 -11.87 1.93
CA VAL A 40 -0.72 -10.87 2.83
C VAL A 40 0.40 -10.10 2.13
N VAL A 41 1.23 -10.80 1.34
CA VAL A 41 2.34 -10.20 0.59
C VAL A 41 1.83 -9.19 -0.44
N TYR A 42 0.82 -9.53 -1.22
CA TYR A 42 0.27 -8.63 -2.24
C TYR A 42 -0.35 -7.39 -1.63
N VAL A 43 -1.19 -7.55 -0.60
CA VAL A 43 -1.83 -6.43 0.10
C VAL A 43 -0.78 -5.54 0.76
N THR A 44 0.22 -6.14 1.43
CA THR A 44 1.32 -5.37 2.06
C THR A 44 2.09 -4.58 1.02
N ALA A 45 2.51 -5.21 -0.08
CA ALA A 45 3.23 -4.54 -1.15
C ALA A 45 2.40 -3.44 -1.83
N ALA A 46 1.07 -3.62 -1.95
CA ALA A 46 0.18 -2.55 -2.40
C ALA A 46 0.13 -1.37 -1.42
N LEU A 47 -0.03 -1.64 -0.13
CA LEU A 47 0.01 -0.62 0.92
C LEU A 47 1.37 0.11 1.02
N LEU A 48 2.46 -0.57 0.62
CA LEU A 48 3.82 -0.03 0.48
C LEU A 48 4.11 0.55 -0.92
N GLY A 49 3.06 0.79 -1.73
CA GLY A 49 3.18 1.54 -2.97
C GLY A 49 3.65 0.75 -4.20
N GLN A 50 3.74 -0.58 -4.13
CA GLN A 50 4.31 -1.42 -5.21
C GLN A 50 3.25 -2.13 -6.09
N HIS A 51 2.00 -2.20 -5.64
CA HIS A 51 0.89 -2.76 -6.42
C HIS A 51 -0.38 -1.91 -6.30
N PRO A 52 -1.26 -1.92 -7.32
CA PRO A 52 -2.63 -1.44 -7.16
C PRO A 52 -3.47 -2.47 -6.39
N LEU A 53 -4.58 -2.04 -5.79
CA LEU A 53 -5.63 -2.91 -5.27
C LEU A 53 -6.89 -2.82 -6.14
N PRO A 54 -7.68 -3.91 -6.28
CA PRO A 54 -9.05 -3.81 -6.75
C PRO A 54 -9.88 -2.90 -5.83
N GLU A 55 -10.87 -2.19 -6.39
CA GLU A 55 -11.72 -1.24 -5.67
C GLU A 55 -12.29 -1.79 -4.36
N ALA A 56 -12.95 -2.95 -4.41
CA ALA A 56 -13.53 -3.58 -3.22
C ALA A 56 -12.49 -3.89 -2.13
N VAL A 57 -11.25 -4.22 -2.51
CA VAL A 57 -10.16 -4.46 -1.55
C VAL A 57 -9.62 -3.15 -1.00
N ALA A 58 -9.47 -2.13 -1.85
CA ALA A 58 -9.03 -0.79 -1.47
C ALA A 58 -9.99 -0.16 -0.44
N GLU A 59 -11.30 -0.32 -0.61
CA GLU A 59 -12.31 0.13 0.35
C GLU A 59 -12.15 -0.56 1.71
N VAL A 60 -12.06 -1.90 1.72
CA VAL A 60 -11.91 -2.68 2.95
C VAL A 60 -10.65 -2.28 3.74
N VAL A 61 -9.50 -2.14 3.07
CA VAL A 61 -8.26 -1.75 3.77
C VAL A 61 -8.29 -0.28 4.22
N ALA A 62 -8.87 0.61 3.41
CA ALA A 62 -9.02 2.02 3.77
C ALA A 62 -9.93 2.20 4.98
N GLU A 63 -11.05 1.49 5.06
CA GLU A 63 -11.95 1.50 6.21
C GLU A 63 -11.23 1.04 7.49
N ARG A 64 -10.52 -0.10 7.43
CA ARG A 64 -9.72 -0.62 8.56
C ARG A 64 -8.68 0.39 9.02
N LEU A 65 -8.02 1.06 8.08
CA LEU A 65 -7.03 2.09 8.37
C LEU A 65 -7.65 3.44 8.75
N GLY A 66 -8.95 3.66 8.50
CA GLY A 66 -9.62 4.94 8.71
C GLY A 66 -9.17 6.01 7.72
N LEU A 67 -8.86 5.61 6.49
CA LEU A 67 -8.47 6.50 5.40
C LEU A 67 -9.70 6.96 4.62
N ASP A 68 -9.56 8.09 3.94
CA ASP A 68 -10.63 8.72 3.16
C ASP A 68 -10.81 8.08 1.77
N ARG A 69 -11.81 8.59 1.04
CA ARG A 69 -12.10 8.16 -0.34
C ARG A 69 -10.94 8.45 -1.30
N ASP A 70 -10.17 9.50 -1.06
CA ASP A 70 -9.01 9.82 -1.90
C ASP A 70 -7.96 8.70 -1.80
N ALA A 71 -7.70 8.19 -0.60
CA ALA A 71 -6.83 7.03 -0.42
C ALA A 71 -7.34 5.78 -1.15
N VAL A 72 -8.65 5.54 -1.20
CA VAL A 72 -9.24 4.41 -1.96
C VAL A 72 -8.90 4.53 -3.45
N ALA A 73 -9.03 5.73 -4.03
CA ALA A 73 -8.68 5.97 -5.43
C ALA A 73 -7.16 5.83 -5.68
N GLU A 74 -6.33 6.34 -4.76
CA GLU A 74 -4.87 6.23 -4.86
C GLU A 74 -4.39 4.77 -4.77
N LEU A 75 -5.00 3.95 -3.91
CA LEU A 75 -4.69 2.52 -3.77
C LEU A 75 -4.98 1.72 -5.05
N GLN A 76 -5.95 2.16 -5.86
CA GLN A 76 -6.29 1.53 -7.14
C GLN A 76 -5.35 1.93 -8.28
N THR A 77 -4.59 3.02 -8.11
CA THR A 77 -3.73 3.55 -9.16
C THR A 77 -2.51 2.65 -9.36
N ILE A 78 -2.15 2.33 -10.61
CA ILE A 78 -0.96 1.54 -10.94
C ILE A 78 0.28 2.37 -10.59
N PRO A 79 1.11 1.93 -9.62
CA PRO A 79 2.22 2.74 -9.15
C PRO A 79 3.43 2.66 -10.10
N LEU A 80 4.28 3.69 -10.07
CA LEU A 80 5.66 3.55 -10.50
C LEU A 80 6.39 2.66 -9.46
N ARG A 81 6.86 1.50 -9.90
CA ARG A 81 7.47 0.48 -9.03
C ARG A 81 8.98 0.66 -8.87
N GLY A 82 9.53 -0.02 -7.86
CA GLY A 82 10.96 -0.15 -7.65
C GLY A 82 11.56 0.93 -6.74
N ASN A 83 12.82 0.71 -6.35
CA ASN A 83 13.58 1.59 -5.47
C ASN A 83 14.49 2.55 -6.25
N VAL A 84 15.00 3.59 -5.58
CA VAL A 84 15.85 4.62 -6.22
C VAL A 84 17.26 4.07 -6.48
N GLU A 85 17.72 3.15 -5.64
CA GLU A 85 19.07 2.58 -5.67
C GLU A 85 19.04 1.14 -6.17
N ASP A 86 20.02 0.77 -7.01
CA ASP A 86 20.20 -0.60 -7.51
C ASP A 86 20.58 -1.59 -6.39
N VAL A 87 21.14 -1.09 -5.28
CA VAL A 87 21.53 -1.87 -4.10
C VAL A 87 20.97 -1.20 -2.85
N SER A 88 20.16 -1.93 -2.08
CA SER A 88 19.58 -1.42 -0.83
C SER A 88 20.64 -1.36 0.27
N ASN A 89 20.72 -0.21 0.95
CA ASN A 89 21.52 -0.05 2.16
C ASN A 89 20.86 -0.68 3.41
N ASP A 90 19.57 -1.03 3.34
CA ASP A 90 18.88 -1.75 4.42
C ASP A 90 19.32 -3.23 4.46
N PRO A 91 19.88 -3.73 5.57
CA PRO A 91 20.39 -5.10 5.66
C PRO A 91 19.32 -6.18 5.49
N THR A 92 18.06 -5.90 5.87
CA THR A 92 16.96 -6.86 5.72
C THR A 92 16.54 -6.99 4.26
N ILE A 93 16.55 -5.90 3.50
CA ILE A 93 16.25 -5.91 2.06
C ILE A 93 17.43 -6.42 1.23
N TYR A 94 18.68 -6.19 1.68
CA TYR A 94 19.88 -6.62 0.94
C TYR A 94 20.09 -8.14 0.91
N ARG A 95 19.63 -8.87 1.94
CA ARG A 95 19.89 -10.31 2.13
C ARG A 95 18.85 -11.19 1.45
#